data_AF-A0A8G2BJR2-F1
#
_entry.id   AF-A0A8G2BJR2-F1
#
_cell.length_a   1.000
_cell.length_b   1.000
_cell.length_c   1.000
_cell.angle_alpha   90.00
_cell.angle_beta   90.00
_cell.angle_gamma   90.00
#
_symmetry.space_group_name_H-M   'P 1'
#
loop_
_entity.id
_entity.type
_entity.pdbx_description
1 polymer ?
#
loop_
_entity_poly.entity_id
_entity_poly.type
_entity_poly.pdbx_seq_one_letter_code
_entity_poly.pdbx_strand_id
1 'polypeptide(L)'
;MSLPFRCVKPTALAALAIAVLLLVRMPASADGRFVDGIEDLPLMPELQSVPAASVAFDGLAGRIVVAFAEGTVAMEDVRAFYDATLPQLGWDRLEGDRWVRAGEELSFDAVAERGGLVVRFELVPR
;
A
#
# COMPACT_ATOMS: atom_id res chain seq x y z
N MET A 1 45.44 28.95 26.32
CA MET A 1 44.00 28.74 26.07
C MET A 1 43.71 29.27 24.68
N SER A 2 43.68 28.40 23.67
CA SER A 2 43.08 28.63 22.33
C SER A 2 43.33 27.39 21.46
N LEU A 3 42.25 26.72 21.05
CA LEU A 3 42.25 25.56 20.16
C LEU A 3 42.46 26.03 18.70
N PRO A 4 43.17 25.27 17.85
CA PRO A 4 43.34 25.62 16.44
C PRO A 4 42.07 25.33 15.63
N PHE A 5 41.55 26.34 14.94
CA PHE A 5 40.51 26.19 13.92
C PHE A 5 41.03 25.33 12.78
N ARG A 6 40.51 24.11 12.69
CA ARG A 6 40.90 23.11 11.69
C ARG A 6 40.05 23.35 10.42
N CYS A 7 40.75 23.64 9.32
CA CYS A 7 40.20 23.84 7.99
C CYS A 7 39.44 22.58 7.52
N VAL A 8 38.11 22.68 7.41
CA VAL A 8 37.28 21.63 6.80
C VAL A 8 37.22 21.89 5.30
N LYS A 9 37.71 20.95 4.48
CA LYS A 9 37.78 21.08 3.02
C LYS A 9 36.37 21.01 2.41
N PRO A 10 36.02 21.86 1.43
CA PRO A 10 34.65 21.98 0.88
C PRO A 10 34.13 20.72 0.18
N THR A 11 35.01 19.82 -0.28
CA THR A 11 34.66 18.52 -0.84
C THR A 11 34.08 17.56 0.21
N ALA A 12 34.47 17.70 1.47
CA ALA A 12 33.91 16.90 2.57
C ALA A 12 32.47 17.31 2.92
N LEU A 13 32.11 18.59 2.72
CA LEU A 13 30.73 19.05 2.91
C LEU A 13 29.79 18.58 1.80
N ALA A 14 30.25 18.55 0.55
CA ALA A 14 29.43 18.11 -0.59
C ALA A 14 29.12 16.60 -0.54
N ALA A 15 30.10 15.77 -0.13
CA ALA A 15 29.90 14.33 0.03
C ALA A 15 28.95 14.00 1.21
N LEU A 16 28.97 14.80 2.29
CA LEU A 16 28.08 14.63 3.42
C LEU A 16 26.62 15.00 3.07
N ALA A 17 26.41 16.03 2.24
CA ALA A 17 25.08 16.44 1.80
C ALA A 17 24.39 15.40 0.90
N ILE A 18 25.15 14.71 0.03
CA ILE A 18 24.62 13.65 -0.85
C ILE A 18 24.32 12.37 -0.05
N ALA A 19 25.12 12.06 0.97
CA ALA A 19 24.86 10.93 1.86
C ALA A 19 23.60 11.13 2.74
N VAL A 20 23.33 12.36 3.18
CA VAL A 20 22.13 12.70 3.98
C VAL A 20 20.84 12.66 3.15
N LEU A 21 20.90 12.99 1.85
CA LEU A 21 19.72 12.99 0.98
C LEU A 21 19.23 11.59 0.58
N LEU A 22 20.10 10.56 0.67
CA LEU A 22 19.75 9.16 0.39
C LEU A 22 19.16 8.41 1.61
N LEU A 23 19.09 9.04 2.78
CA LEU A 23 18.73 8.39 4.05
C LEU A 23 17.26 8.53 4.48
N VAL A 24 16.40 9.17 3.67
CA VAL A 24 14.95 9.28 3.98
C VAL A 24 14.11 8.73 2.84
N ARG A 25 14.18 7.41 2.66
CA ARG A 25 13.00 6.63 2.25
C ARG A 25 12.64 5.74 3.42
N MET A 26 11.96 6.30 4.41
CA MET A 26 11.28 5.45 5.39
C MET A 26 10.18 4.71 4.63
N PRO A 27 10.19 3.36 4.59
CA PRO A 27 9.00 2.65 4.16
C PRO A 27 7.91 3.07 5.14
N ALA A 28 6.79 3.57 4.62
CA ALA A 28 5.59 3.66 5.45
C ALA A 28 5.23 2.23 5.83
N SER A 29 5.65 1.80 7.02
CA SER A 29 5.17 0.56 7.61
C SER A 29 3.67 0.71 7.76
N ALA A 30 2.91 0.07 6.88
CA ALA A 30 1.48 -0.10 7.11
C ALA A 30 1.33 -0.75 8.49
N ASP A 31 0.78 0.00 9.45
CA ASP A 31 0.36 -0.54 10.75
C ASP A 31 -0.39 -1.84 10.47
N GLY A 32 0.18 -2.98 10.90
CA GLY A 32 -0.05 -4.34 10.35
C GLY A 32 -1.50 -4.81 10.33
N ARG A 33 -2.31 -4.20 9.47
CA ARG A 33 -3.71 -4.47 9.18
C ARG A 33 -3.78 -4.85 7.73
N PHE A 34 -4.39 -5.99 7.45
CA PHE A 34 -4.56 -6.51 6.11
C PHE A 34 -6.03 -6.50 5.73
N VAL A 35 -6.29 -6.44 4.42
CA VAL A 35 -7.63 -6.62 3.86
C VAL A 35 -8.10 -8.03 4.24
N ASP A 36 -9.35 -8.12 4.67
CA ASP A 36 -9.91 -9.36 5.19
C ASP A 36 -9.85 -10.48 4.13
N GLY A 37 -9.32 -11.65 4.50
CA GLY A 37 -9.17 -12.78 3.59
C GLY A 37 -8.03 -12.71 2.56
N ILE A 38 -7.34 -11.58 2.40
CA ILE A 38 -6.21 -11.43 1.46
C ILE A 38 -4.90 -11.27 2.25
N GLU A 39 -4.19 -12.39 2.39
CA GLU A 39 -2.88 -12.42 3.05
C GLU A 39 -1.89 -11.51 2.30
N ASP A 40 -1.21 -10.63 3.02
CA ASP A 40 -0.23 -9.66 2.49
C ASP A 40 -0.78 -8.49 1.67
N LEU A 41 -2.09 -8.21 1.68
CA LEU A 41 -2.64 -6.97 1.13
C LEU A 41 -2.89 -5.95 2.26
N PRO A 42 -2.07 -4.90 2.41
CA PRO A 42 -2.29 -3.89 3.45
C PRO A 42 -3.66 -3.25 3.32
N LEU A 43 -4.33 -3.11 4.45
CA LEU A 43 -5.51 -2.26 4.57
C LEU A 43 -5.04 -0.81 4.66
N MET A 44 -5.50 0.04 3.74
CA MET A 44 -5.18 1.46 3.78
C MET A 44 -5.51 2.05 5.16
N PRO A 45 -4.64 2.92 5.73
CA PRO A 45 -4.99 3.69 6.90
C PRO A 45 -6.35 4.37 6.74
N GLU A 46 -7.08 4.54 7.85
CA GLU A 46 -8.44 5.12 7.88
C GLU A 46 -9.56 4.25 7.27
N LEU A 47 -9.24 3.19 6.53
CA LEU A 47 -10.21 2.14 6.22
C LEU A 47 -10.38 1.18 7.40
N GLN A 48 -11.59 0.63 7.54
CA GLN A 48 -11.96 -0.39 8.51
C GLN A 48 -12.61 -1.55 7.77
N SER A 49 -12.14 -2.78 7.98
CA SER A 49 -12.77 -3.96 7.38
C SER A 49 -14.22 -4.10 7.83
N VAL A 50 -15.06 -4.66 6.97
CA VAL A 50 -16.45 -5.03 7.25
C VAL A 50 -16.59 -6.56 7.14
N PRO A 51 -16.11 -7.34 8.13
CA PRO A 51 -15.99 -8.80 8.00
C PRO A 51 -17.34 -9.50 7.79
N ALA A 52 -18.43 -8.90 8.30
CA ALA A 52 -19.78 -9.43 8.11
C ALA A 52 -20.26 -9.39 6.64
N ALA A 53 -19.63 -8.55 5.79
CA ALA A 53 -19.91 -8.47 4.36
C ALA A 53 -18.86 -9.20 3.50
N SER A 54 -17.70 -9.53 4.08
CA SER A 54 -16.62 -10.25 3.40
C SER A 54 -16.91 -11.74 3.29
N VAL A 55 -16.38 -12.35 2.23
CA VAL A 55 -16.55 -13.77 1.92
C VAL A 55 -15.33 -14.32 1.21
N ALA A 56 -14.93 -15.54 1.56
CA ALA A 56 -13.89 -16.30 0.87
C ALA A 56 -14.40 -17.69 0.50
N PHE A 57 -14.05 -18.14 -0.71
CA PHE A 57 -14.35 -19.47 -1.22
C PHE A 57 -13.04 -20.16 -1.61
N ASP A 58 -12.82 -21.34 -1.05
CA ASP A 58 -11.66 -22.18 -1.32
C ASP A 58 -12.04 -23.37 -2.20
N GLY A 59 -11.26 -23.62 -3.25
CA GLY A 59 -11.49 -24.75 -4.16
C GLY A 59 -10.21 -25.25 -4.84
N LEU A 60 -10.36 -26.30 -5.66
CA LEU A 60 -9.24 -26.90 -6.39
C LEU A 60 -8.58 -25.95 -7.40
N ALA A 61 -9.35 -24.96 -7.89
CA ALA A 61 -8.87 -23.96 -8.84
C ALA A 61 -8.17 -22.75 -8.16
N GLY A 62 -8.10 -22.72 -6.83
CA GLY A 62 -7.58 -21.60 -6.05
C GLY A 62 -8.63 -21.00 -5.11
N ARG A 63 -8.26 -19.87 -4.51
CA ARG A 63 -9.09 -19.12 -3.56
C ARG A 63 -9.70 -17.90 -4.25
N ILE A 64 -10.99 -17.65 -4.01
CA ILE A 64 -11.68 -16.43 -4.39
C ILE A 64 -12.02 -15.66 -3.11
N VAL A 65 -11.68 -14.38 -3.06
CA VAL A 65 -12.00 -13.50 -1.91
C VAL A 65 -12.74 -12.27 -2.40
N VAL A 66 -13.84 -11.94 -1.73
CA VAL A 66 -14.49 -10.64 -1.85
C VAL A 66 -14.52 -10.02 -0.47
N ALA A 67 -13.79 -8.94 -0.27
CA ALA A 67 -13.64 -8.27 1.01
C ALA A 67 -14.16 -6.84 0.93
N PHE A 68 -14.73 -6.35 2.04
CA PHE A 68 -15.22 -4.99 2.13
C PHE A 68 -14.48 -4.22 3.21
N ALA A 69 -14.21 -2.95 2.93
CA ALA A 69 -13.73 -2.00 3.92
C ALA A 69 -14.40 -0.65 3.75
N GLU A 70 -14.60 0.08 4.83
CA GLU A 70 -15.25 1.40 4.83
C GLU A 70 -14.40 2.44 5.53
N GLY A 71 -14.54 3.70 5.12
CA GLY A 71 -13.85 4.80 5.77
C GLY A 71 -14.27 6.16 5.23
N THR A 72 -13.90 7.22 5.95
CA THR A 72 -14.12 8.62 5.53
C THR A 72 -12.90 9.09 4.74
N VAL A 73 -12.68 8.48 3.58
CA VAL A 73 -11.58 8.82 2.64
C VAL A 73 -12.13 8.98 1.22
N ALA A 74 -11.35 9.56 0.30
CA ALA A 74 -11.73 9.65 -1.10
C ALA A 74 -11.19 8.45 -1.91
N MET A 75 -11.86 8.09 -2.99
CA MET A 75 -11.40 7.00 -3.88
C MET A 75 -10.02 7.29 -4.49
N GLU A 76 -9.70 8.56 -4.72
CA GLU A 76 -8.37 8.99 -5.18
C GLU A 76 -7.27 8.69 -4.16
N ASP A 77 -7.55 8.80 -2.85
CA ASP A 77 -6.60 8.45 -1.80
C ASP A 77 -6.38 6.93 -1.74
N VAL A 78 -7.45 6.14 -1.92
CA VAL A 78 -7.37 4.67 -2.02
C VAL A 78 -6.49 4.26 -3.20
N ARG A 79 -6.72 4.84 -4.38
CA ARG A 79 -5.89 4.59 -5.56
C ARG A 79 -4.44 4.98 -5.32
N ALA A 80 -4.18 6.20 -4.81
CA ALA A 80 -2.83 6.67 -4.54
C ALA A 80 -2.08 5.75 -3.57
N PHE A 81 -2.78 5.23 -2.55
CA PHE A 81 -2.22 4.27 -1.60
C PHE A 81 -1.83 2.95 -2.29
N TYR A 82 -2.75 2.32 -3.04
CA TYR A 82 -2.48 1.03 -3.67
C TYR A 82 -1.51 1.14 -4.85
N ASP A 83 -1.51 2.26 -5.57
CA ASP A 83 -0.55 2.58 -6.62
C ASP A 83 0.90 2.66 -6.09
N ALA A 84 1.07 3.16 -4.87
CA ALA A 84 2.37 3.19 -4.20
C ALA A 84 2.75 1.84 -3.58
N THR A 85 1.76 1.08 -3.10
CA THR A 85 1.98 -0.11 -2.27
C THR A 85 2.15 -1.38 -3.11
N LEU A 86 1.27 -1.63 -4.07
CA LEU A 86 1.17 -2.89 -4.81
C LEU A 86 2.43 -3.25 -5.61
N PRO A 87 3.12 -2.31 -6.30
CA PRO A 87 4.37 -2.63 -7.01
C PRO A 87 5.47 -3.15 -6.08
N GLN A 88 5.52 -2.66 -4.84
CA GLN A 88 6.51 -3.08 -3.85
C GLN A 88 6.26 -4.50 -3.33
N LEU A 89 5.02 -4.98 -3.48
CA LEU A 89 4.57 -6.32 -3.10
C LEU A 89 4.56 -7.31 -4.29
N GLY A 90 5.14 -6.90 -5.42
CA GLY A 90 5.28 -7.74 -6.62
C GLY A 90 4.03 -7.82 -7.48
N TRP A 91 3.06 -6.92 -7.30
CA TRP A 91 1.90 -6.82 -8.18
C TRP A 91 2.23 -5.96 -9.40
N ASP A 92 1.88 -6.46 -10.58
CA ASP A 92 1.97 -5.74 -11.83
C ASP A 92 0.60 -5.14 -12.18
N ARG A 93 0.57 -3.88 -12.64
CA ARG A 93 -0.69 -3.26 -13.06
C ARG A 93 -1.16 -3.89 -14.38
N LEU A 94 -2.43 -4.28 -14.42
CA LEU A 94 -3.09 -4.74 -15.63
C LEU A 94 -3.77 -3.56 -16.34
N GLU A 95 -4.82 -2.99 -15.73
CA GLU A 95 -5.50 -1.77 -16.18
C GLU A 95 -6.33 -1.17 -15.05
N GLY A 96 -6.44 0.16 -15.00
CA GLY A 96 -7.21 0.85 -13.96
C GLY A 96 -6.85 0.36 -12.55
N ASP A 97 -7.85 -0.10 -11.81
CA ASP A 97 -7.73 -0.60 -10.43
C ASP A 97 -7.50 -2.13 -10.38
N ARG A 98 -7.02 -2.76 -11.47
CA ARG A 98 -6.72 -4.19 -11.57
C ARG A 98 -5.22 -4.50 -11.66
N TRP A 99 -4.82 -5.53 -10.95
CA TRP A 99 -3.43 -5.91 -10.71
C TRP A 99 -3.26 -7.43 -10.77
N VAL A 100 -2.08 -7.91 -11.16
CA VAL A 100 -1.78 -9.34 -11.25
C VAL A 100 -0.51 -9.68 -10.48
N ARG A 101 -0.51 -10.80 -9.75
CA ARG A 101 0.67 -11.34 -9.07
C ARG A 101 0.54 -12.86 -8.97
N ALA A 102 1.57 -13.60 -9.34
CA ALA A 102 1.68 -15.04 -9.10
C ALA A 102 0.46 -15.90 -9.52
N GLY A 103 -0.22 -15.55 -10.62
CA GLY A 103 -1.42 -16.27 -11.07
C GLY A 103 -2.71 -15.85 -10.36
N GLU A 104 -2.70 -14.73 -9.64
CA GLU A 104 -3.86 -14.10 -9.02
C GLU A 104 -4.10 -12.73 -9.64
N GLU A 105 -5.38 -12.36 -9.78
CA GLU A 105 -5.81 -11.00 -10.13
C GLU A 105 -6.49 -10.35 -8.92
N LEU A 106 -6.00 -9.17 -8.55
CA LEU A 106 -6.59 -8.30 -7.54
C LEU A 106 -7.29 -7.14 -8.26
N SER A 107 -8.53 -6.86 -7.89
CA SER A 107 -9.23 -5.65 -8.30
C SER A 107 -9.92 -4.98 -7.13
N PHE A 108 -10.14 -3.67 -7.24
CA PHE A 108 -10.93 -2.95 -6.27
C PHE A 108 -11.79 -1.85 -6.91
N ASP A 109 -12.95 -1.63 -6.32
CA ASP A 109 -13.90 -0.58 -6.70
C ASP A 109 -14.60 -0.04 -5.46
N ALA A 110 -15.35 1.05 -5.64
CA ALA A 110 -15.84 1.86 -4.53
C ALA A 110 -17.23 2.40 -4.79
N VAL A 111 -18.04 2.44 -3.74
CA VAL A 111 -19.32 3.14 -3.71
C VAL A 111 -19.26 4.22 -2.64
N ALA A 112 -19.64 5.44 -3.00
CA ALA A 112 -19.80 6.53 -2.05
C ALA A 112 -21.06 6.28 -1.20
N GLU A 113 -20.90 6.32 0.11
CA GLU A 113 -21.99 6.19 1.08
C GLU A 113 -22.06 7.44 1.97
N ARG A 114 -23.15 7.62 2.71
CA ARG A 114 -23.33 8.86 3.51
C ARG A 114 -22.20 9.00 4.54
N GLY A 115 -21.29 9.94 4.29
CA GLY A 115 -20.17 10.25 5.19
C GLY A 115 -18.87 9.49 4.91
N GLY A 116 -18.77 8.77 3.79
CA GLY A 116 -17.56 8.05 3.42
C GLY A 116 -17.69 7.21 2.16
N LEU A 117 -16.94 6.12 2.14
CA LEU A 117 -16.70 5.27 0.99
C LEU A 117 -16.65 3.82 1.46
N VAL A 118 -17.29 2.92 0.72
CA VAL A 118 -17.16 1.47 0.88
C VAL A 118 -16.38 0.91 -0.30
N VAL A 119 -15.20 0.36 -0.01
CA VAL A 119 -14.30 -0.28 -0.97
C VAL A 119 -14.60 -1.77 -0.99
N ARG A 120 -14.81 -2.31 -2.19
CA ARG A 120 -14.83 -3.75 -2.45
C ARG A 120 -13.49 -4.15 -3.03
N PHE A 121 -12.85 -5.15 -2.42
CA PHE A 121 -11.68 -5.83 -2.94
C PHE A 121 -12.11 -7.20 -3.45
N GLU A 122 -11.56 -7.60 -4.60
CA GLU A 122 -11.78 -8.92 -5.18
C GLU A 122 -10.44 -9.53 -5.56
N LEU A 123 -10.18 -10.75 -5.08
CA LEU A 123 -9.03 -11.57 -5.43
C LEU A 123 -9.51 -12.85 -6.09
N VAL A 124 -9.05 -13.13 -7.31
CA VAL A 124 -9.42 -14.31 -8.08
C VAL A 124 -8.20 -15.02 -8.66
N PRO A 125 -8.22 -16.35 -8.82
CA PRO A 125 -7.22 -17.06 -9.60
C PRO A 125 -7.32 -16.69 -11.08
N ARG A 126 -6.17 -16.64 -11.78
CA ARG A 126 -6.05 -16.31 -13.20
C ARG A 126 -5.53 -17.49 -14.03
#